data_AF-Q83BM2-F1
#
_entry.id   AF-Q83BM2-F1
#
_cell.length_a   1.000
_cell.length_b   1.000
_cell.length_c   1.000
_cell.angle_alpha   90.00
_cell.angle_beta   90.00
_cell.angle_gamma   90.00
#
_symmetry.space_group_name_H-M   'P 1'
#
loop_
_entity.id
_entity.type
_entity.pdbx_description
1 polymer ?
#
loop_
_entity_poly.entity_id
_entity_poly.type
_entity_poly.pdbx_seq_one_letter_code
_entity_poly.pdbx_strand_id
1 'polypeptide(L)'
;MSHSPSYGFTLLEVLIAWSILSGILLSVLFLQIDEVRHIRHAYYYSVATVQLRSLIERLRANQTSVAREREWRDWNNENKGVLPQGEGNYRCERRICHVTVHWRERKIQTLSLVAAV
;
A
#
# COMPACT_ATOMS: atom_id res chain seq x y z
N MET A 1 -49.13 -21.87 40.10
CA MET A 1 -48.00 -21.89 39.16
C MET A 1 -48.50 -21.32 37.85
N SER A 2 -48.33 -20.02 37.61
CA SER A 2 -48.89 -19.34 36.44
C SER A 2 -47.92 -19.46 35.26
N HIS A 3 -48.31 -20.22 34.23
CA HIS A 3 -47.57 -20.26 32.97
C HIS A 3 -47.80 -18.95 32.21
N SER A 4 -46.73 -18.21 31.96
CA SER A 4 -46.73 -17.09 31.03
C SER A 4 -46.90 -17.61 29.59
N PRO A 5 -47.78 -17.01 28.77
CA PRO A 5 -47.95 -17.44 27.38
C PRO A 5 -46.68 -17.18 26.57
N SER A 6 -46.21 -18.21 25.86
CA SER A 6 -45.08 -18.12 24.93
C SER A 6 -45.58 -17.67 23.55
N TYR A 7 -45.19 -16.46 23.13
CA TYR A 7 -45.48 -15.95 21.79
C TYR A 7 -44.49 -16.55 20.78
N GLY A 8 -44.99 -17.17 19.72
CA GLY A 8 -44.20 -17.68 18.60
C GLY A 8 -43.82 -16.56 17.63
N PHE A 9 -42.73 -16.75 16.89
CA PHE A 9 -42.28 -15.79 15.87
C PHE A 9 -43.24 -15.72 14.69
N THR A 10 -43.56 -14.52 14.23
CA THR A 10 -44.36 -14.34 13.01
C THR A 10 -43.47 -14.43 11.77
N LEU A 11 -43.99 -14.97 10.66
CA LEU A 11 -43.24 -15.05 9.40
C LEU A 11 -42.85 -13.66 8.88
N LEU A 12 -43.68 -12.65 9.13
CA LEU A 12 -43.42 -11.26 8.80
C LEU A 12 -42.21 -10.70 9.58
N GLU A 13 -42.10 -11.02 10.87
CA GLU A 13 -40.98 -10.59 11.70
C GLU A 13 -39.65 -11.15 11.20
N VAL A 14 -39.62 -12.43 10.81
CA VAL A 14 -38.42 -13.05 10.23
C VAL A 14 -38.04 -12.40 8.89
N LEU A 15 -39.02 -12.09 8.03
CA LEU A 15 -38.76 -11.41 6.76
C LEU A 15 -38.21 -9.99 6.96
N ILE A 16 -38.76 -9.25 7.93
CA ILE A 16 -38.26 -7.91 8.28
C ILE A 16 -36.85 -8.02 8.84
N ALA A 17 -36.59 -8.96 9.75
CA ALA A 17 -35.26 -9.19 10.30
C ALA A 17 -34.23 -9.52 9.21
N TRP A 18 -34.60 -10.37 8.24
CA TRP A 18 -33.72 -10.73 7.13
C TRP A 18 -33.47 -9.57 6.17
N SER A 19 -34.49 -8.75 5.91
CA SER A 19 -34.37 -7.53 5.12
C SER A 19 -33.41 -6.54 5.78
N ILE A 20 -33.59 -6.26 7.08
CA ILE A 20 -32.71 -5.37 7.85
C ILE A 20 -31.28 -5.91 7.87
N LEU A 21 -31.12 -7.21 8.17
CA LEU A 21 -29.81 -7.88 8.21
C LEU A 21 -29.07 -7.72 6.88
N SER A 22 -29.74 -8.00 5.76
CA SER A 22 -29.17 -7.85 4.43
C SER A 22 -28.76 -6.40 4.11
N GLY A 23 -29.57 -5.42 4.52
CA GLY A 23 -29.27 -3.99 4.32
C GLY A 23 -28.03 -3.54 5.08
N ILE A 24 -27.86 -3.99 6.32
CA ILE A 24 -26.69 -3.69 7.15
C ILE A 24 -25.43 -4.34 6.55
N LEU A 25 -25.50 -5.63 6.21
CA LEU A 25 -24.40 -6.36 5.58
C LEU A 25 -23.93 -5.69 4.28
N LEU A 26 -24.88 -5.29 3.43
CA LEU A 26 -24.56 -4.65 2.16
C LEU A 26 -23.92 -3.26 2.37
N SER A 27 -24.39 -2.51 3.36
CA SER A 27 -23.80 -1.21 3.72
C SER A 27 -22.34 -1.35 4.17
N VAL A 28 -22.01 -2.36 4.97
CA VAL A 28 -20.63 -2.63 5.41
C VAL A 28 -19.73 -3.02 4.23
N LEU A 29 -20.23 -3.84 3.30
CA LEU A 29 -19.48 -4.23 2.11
C LEU A 29 -19.10 -3.03 1.24
N PHE A 30 -20.00 -2.05 1.08
CA PHE A 30 -19.69 -0.83 0.34
C PHE A 30 -18.56 -0.02 0.98
N LEU A 31 -18.52 0.09 2.31
CA LEU A 31 -17.45 0.78 3.03
C LEU A 31 -16.11 0.05 2.89
N GLN A 32 -16.11 -1.28 2.98
CA GLN A 32 -14.90 -2.10 2.85
C GLN A 32 -14.20 -1.94 1.49
N ILE A 33 -14.96 -1.78 0.40
CA ILE A 33 -14.40 -1.61 -0.96
C ILE A 33 -13.58 -0.32 -1.08
N ASP A 34 -13.97 0.75 -0.37
CA ASP A 34 -13.25 2.01 -0.42
C ASP A 34 -11.98 1.97 0.44
N GLU A 35 -12.07 1.35 1.62
CA GLU A 35 -10.95 1.22 2.56
C GLU A 35 -9.79 0.36 2.02
N VAL A 36 -10.09 -0.72 1.29
CA VAL A 36 -9.07 -1.58 0.65
C VAL A 36 -8.16 -0.77 -0.30
N ARG A 37 -8.68 0.29 -0.92
CA ARG A 37 -7.90 1.15 -1.82
C ARG A 37 -6.92 2.02 -1.03
N HIS A 38 -7.35 2.57 0.09
CA HIS A 38 -6.52 3.39 0.95
C HIS A 38 -5.40 2.58 1.61
N ILE A 39 -5.72 1.37 2.08
CA ILE A 39 -4.73 0.44 2.66
C ILE A 39 -3.64 0.11 1.64
N ARG A 40 -4.03 -0.16 0.39
CA ARG A 40 -3.06 -0.49 -0.66
C ARG A 40 -2.13 0.67 -1.01
N HIS A 41 -2.66 1.88 -1.09
CA HIS A 41 -1.83 3.07 -1.33
C HIS A 41 -0.83 3.29 -0.20
N ALA A 42 -1.27 3.25 1.06
CA ALA A 42 -0.40 3.38 2.23
C ALA A 42 0.66 2.27 2.27
N TYR A 43 0.29 1.04 1.92
CA TYR A 43 1.20 -0.09 1.79
C TYR A 43 2.33 0.19 0.78
N TYR A 44 2.00 0.55 -0.46
CA TYR A 44 3.04 0.79 -1.48
C TYR A 44 3.89 2.03 -1.16
N TYR A 45 3.31 3.06 -0.55
CA TYR A 45 4.07 4.22 -0.09
C TYR A 45 5.11 3.84 0.98
N SER A 46 4.74 2.97 1.92
CA SER A 46 5.66 2.42 2.92
C SER A 46 6.79 1.62 2.26
N VAL A 47 6.45 0.71 1.34
CA VAL A 47 7.42 -0.08 0.58
C VAL A 47 8.38 0.82 -0.22
N ALA A 48 7.85 1.82 -0.94
CA ALA A 48 8.66 2.77 -1.70
C ALA A 48 9.61 3.57 -0.81
N THR A 49 9.17 3.96 0.39
CA THR A 49 10.01 4.66 1.36
C THR A 49 11.18 3.78 1.84
N VAL A 50 10.92 2.50 2.10
CA VAL A 50 11.97 1.53 2.46
C VAL A 50 12.94 1.35 1.29
N GLN A 51 12.43 1.27 0.05
CA GLN A 51 13.28 1.15 -1.14
C GLN A 51 14.15 2.37 -1.40
N LEU A 52 13.64 3.59 -1.19
CA LEU A 52 14.47 4.80 -1.32
C LEU A 52 15.61 4.80 -0.31
N ARG A 53 15.33 4.42 0.94
CA ARG A 53 16.35 4.35 2.00
C ARG A 53 17.37 3.26 1.71
N SER A 54 16.95 2.10 1.23
CA SER A 54 17.86 1.00 0.90
C SER A 54 18.89 1.42 -0.17
N LEU A 55 18.45 2.14 -1.21
CA LEU A 55 19.39 2.62 -2.24
C LEU A 55 20.36 3.67 -1.67
N ILE A 56 19.88 4.61 -0.85
CA ILE A 56 20.76 5.63 -0.24
C ILE A 56 21.86 4.98 0.60
N GLU A 57 21.53 3.96 1.40
CA GLU A 57 22.53 3.24 2.18
C GLU A 57 23.52 2.49 1.28
N ARG A 58 23.05 1.87 0.18
CA ARG A 58 23.93 1.23 -0.83
C ARG A 58 24.85 2.25 -1.51
N LEU A 59 24.36 3.44 -1.84
CA LEU A 59 25.15 4.53 -2.42
C LEU A 59 26.20 5.10 -1.44
N ARG A 60 25.91 5.05 -0.13
CA ARG A 60 26.82 5.49 0.95
C ARG A 60 27.94 4.49 1.16
N ALA A 61 27.59 3.20 1.20
CA ALA A 61 28.55 2.11 1.30
C ALA A 61 29.46 2.04 0.06
N ASN A 62 28.90 2.31 -1.12
CA ASN A 62 29.61 2.20 -2.39
C ASN A 62 29.83 3.58 -3.04
N GLN A 63 31.03 4.15 -2.90
CA GLN A 63 31.33 5.49 -3.42
C GLN A 63 31.83 5.52 -4.87
N THR A 64 32.20 4.37 -5.45
CA THR A 64 32.70 4.31 -6.83
C THR A 64 31.55 4.29 -7.84
N SER A 65 31.74 4.94 -9.00
CA SER A 65 30.71 5.01 -10.04
C SER A 65 30.26 3.63 -10.52
N VAL A 66 31.20 2.71 -10.70
CA VAL A 66 30.92 1.34 -11.16
C VAL A 66 30.10 0.55 -10.14
N ALA A 67 30.40 0.67 -8.85
CA ALA A 67 29.64 -0.02 -7.80
C ALA A 67 28.23 0.57 -7.67
N ARG A 68 28.09 1.91 -7.66
CA ARG A 68 26.75 2.57 -7.61
C ARG A 68 25.86 2.18 -8.77
N GLU A 69 26.43 2.08 -9.96
CA GLU A 69 25.71 1.66 -11.16
C GLU A 69 25.24 0.19 -11.08
N ARG A 70 26.02 -0.69 -10.43
CA ARG A 70 25.59 -2.06 -10.13
C ARG A 70 24.44 -2.07 -9.12
N GLU A 71 24.63 -1.38 -7.99
CA GLU A 71 23.63 -1.30 -6.92
C GLU A 71 22.29 -0.73 -7.42
N TRP A 72 22.32 0.29 -8.28
CA TRP A 72 21.12 0.87 -8.88
C TRP A 72 20.38 -0.14 -9.77
N ARG A 73 21.09 -0.92 -10.58
CA ARG A 73 20.47 -1.97 -11.41
C ARG A 73 19.84 -3.07 -10.56
N ASP A 74 20.55 -3.53 -9.54
CA ASP A 74 20.06 -4.58 -8.65
C ASP A 74 18.82 -4.09 -7.87
N TRP A 75 18.87 -2.86 -7.36
CA TRP A 75 17.74 -2.21 -6.72
C TRP A 75 16.53 -2.03 -7.65
N ASN A 76 16.74 -1.66 -8.91
CA ASN A 76 15.64 -1.57 -9.89
C ASN A 76 15.06 -2.95 -10.25
N ASN A 77 15.86 -4.01 -10.21
CA ASN A 77 15.35 -5.37 -10.36
C ASN A 77 14.50 -5.79 -9.15
N GLU A 78 14.90 -5.41 -7.93
CA GLU A 78 14.11 -5.62 -6.72
C GLU A 78 12.78 -4.85 -6.77
N ASN A 79 12.80 -3.59 -7.22
CA ASN A 79 11.61 -2.74 -7.34
C ASN A 79 10.52 -3.36 -8.22
N LYS A 80 10.89 -4.06 -9.29
CA LYS A 80 9.92 -4.77 -10.16
C LYS A 80 9.13 -5.85 -9.43
N GLY A 81 9.69 -6.42 -8.37
CA GLY A 81 9.05 -7.47 -7.56
C GLY A 81 8.19 -6.93 -6.42
N VAL A 82 8.46 -5.71 -5.93
CA VAL A 82 7.79 -5.16 -4.74
C VAL A 82 6.85 -3.99 -5.04
N LEU A 83 7.04 -3.30 -6.16
CA LEU A 83 6.25 -2.16 -6.58
C LEU A 83 5.64 -2.42 -7.97
N PRO A 84 4.35 -2.11 -8.18
CA PRO A 84 3.70 -2.34 -9.46
C PRO A 84 4.29 -1.40 -10.52
N GLN A 85 4.99 -1.97 -11.51
CA GLN A 85 5.73 -1.21 -12.53
C GLN A 85 6.71 -0.20 -11.87
N GLY A 86 7.36 -0.65 -10.78
CA GLY A 86 8.29 0.14 -10.01
C GLY A 86 9.64 0.29 -10.69
N GLU A 87 10.06 1.53 -10.92
CA GLU A 87 11.41 1.85 -11.37
C GLU A 87 11.87 3.14 -10.69
N GLY A 88 13.17 3.38 -10.67
CA GLY A 88 13.69 4.61 -10.13
C GLY A 88 15.06 4.99 -10.67
N ASN A 89 15.50 6.16 -10.24
CA ASN A 89 16.72 6.78 -10.69
C ASN A 89 17.37 7.53 -9.52
N TYR A 90 18.67 7.79 -9.63
CA TYR A 90 19.40 8.62 -8.68
C TYR A 90 20.25 9.65 -9.41
N ARG A 91 20.41 10.82 -8.81
CA ARG A 91 21.32 11.88 -9.26
C ARG A 91 22.13 12.34 -8.08
N CYS A 92 23.45 12.21 -8.17
CA CYS A 92 24.35 12.67 -7.11
C CYS A 92 25.12 13.91 -7.57
N GLU A 93 25.02 14.98 -6.79
CA GLU A 93 25.80 16.19 -6.92
C GLU A 93 26.75 16.27 -5.72
N ARG A 94 28.04 15.99 -5.96
CA ARG A 94 29.06 15.86 -4.92
C ARG A 94 28.72 14.77 -3.89
N ARG A 95 28.21 15.17 -2.72
CA ARG A 95 27.79 14.28 -1.62
C ARG A 95 26.28 14.25 -1.40
N ILE A 96 25.51 15.02 -2.16
CA ILE A 96 24.05 15.04 -2.03
C ILE A 96 23.48 14.21 -3.17
N CYS A 97 22.75 13.15 -2.82
CA CYS A 97 22.08 12.30 -3.79
C CYS A 97 20.57 12.48 -3.69
N HIS A 98 19.96 12.74 -4.84
CA HIS A 98 18.53 12.77 -5.06
C HIS A 98 18.14 11.39 -5.61
N VAL A 99 17.40 10.62 -4.83
CA VAL A 99 16.87 9.33 -5.26
C VAL A 99 15.38 9.47 -5.50
N THR A 100 14.90 8.96 -6.62
CA THR A 100 13.50 8.99 -7.02
C THR A 100 13.04 7.58 -7.38
N VAL A 101 11.87 7.19 -6.89
CA VAL A 101 11.17 5.97 -7.29
C VAL A 101 9.78 6.34 -7.78
N HIS A 102 9.34 5.67 -8.84
CA HIS A 102 7.99 5.79 -9.36
C HIS A 102 7.37 4.41 -9.54
N TRP A 103 6.07 4.32 -9.28
CA TRP A 103 5.29 3.10 -9.48
C TRP A 103 3.91 3.47 -10.02
N ARG A 104 3.22 2.52 -10.62
CA ARG A 104 1.91 2.74 -11.23
C ARG A 104 0.82 1.99 -10.49
N GLU A 105 -0.11 2.74 -9.92
CA GLU A 105 -1.40 2.22 -9.48
C GLU A 105 -2.48 2.62 -10.49
N ARG A 106 -3.42 3.50 -10.12
CA ARG A 106 -4.34 4.16 -11.07
C ARG A 106 -3.65 5.29 -11.84
N LYS A 107 -2.72 5.95 -11.16
CA LYS A 107 -1.86 7.01 -11.69
C LYS A 107 -0.41 6.65 -11.37
N ILE A 108 0.51 7.28 -12.07
CA ILE A 108 1.93 7.20 -11.73
C ILE A 108 2.11 7.96 -10.42
N GLN A 109 2.62 7.26 -9.42
CA GLN A 109 3.06 7.83 -8.16
C GLN A 109 4.57 8.03 -8.23
N THR A 110 5.06 9.09 -7.59
CA THR A 110 6.49 9.39 -7.54
C THR A 110 6.84 9.80 -6.11
N LEU A 111 7.89 9.21 -5.58
CA LEU A 111 8.46 9.56 -4.30
C LEU A 111 9.95 9.84 -4.48
N SER A 112 10.41 10.93 -3.89
CA SER A 112 11.81 11.31 -3.90
C SER A 112 12.33 11.53 -2.49
N LEU A 113 13.62 11.23 -2.31
CA LEU A 113 14.34 11.42 -1.07
C LEU A 113 15.71 12.01 -1.39
N VAL A 114 16.10 13.01 -0.62
CA VAL A 114 17.41 13.66 -0.75
C VAL A 114 18.20 13.35 0.50
N ALA A 115 19.40 12.82 0.33
CA ALA A 115 20.28 12.51 1.45
C ALA A 115 21.74 12.80 1.12
N ALA A 116 22.50 13.07 2.18
CA ALA A 116 23.94 13.10 2.12
C ALA A 116 24.50 11.66 2.15
N VAL A 117 25.42 11.39 1.22
CA VAL A 117 25.99 10.08 0.90
C VAL A 117 27.51 10.14 0.99
#